data_AF-A0A9X5XL10-F1
#
_entry.id   AF-A0A9X5XL10-F1
#
_cell.length_a   1.000
_cell.length_b   1.000
_cell.length_c   1.000
_cell.angle_alpha   90.00
_cell.angle_beta   90.00
_cell.angle_gamma   90.00
#
_symmetry.space_group_name_H-M   'P 1'
#
loop_
_entity.id
_entity.type
_entity.pdbx_description
1 polymer ?
#
loop_
_entity_poly.entity_id
_entity_poly.type
_entity_poly.pdbx_seq_one_letter_code
_entity_poly.pdbx_strand_id
1 'polypeptide(L)'
;RLLPGESLFLHTDGVEDARDPQGRFFPLPATLAEVVRTQPVSPQTVLRAVFTRLLRHTGGRPADDVAVLILRNDRSRVPTQQGCTVARHLG
;
A
#
# COMPACT_ATOMS: atom_id res chain seq x y z
N ARG A 1 -11.92 5.89 -6.64
CA ARG A 1 -11.00 7.04 -6.48
C ARG A 1 -10.25 6.84 -5.18
N LEU A 2 -8.92 6.88 -5.17
CA LEU A 2 -8.11 6.81 -3.94
C LEU A 2 -8.13 8.19 -3.25
N LEU A 3 -8.64 8.27 -2.02
CA LEU A 3 -8.74 9.52 -1.24
C LEU A 3 -7.38 9.91 -0.64
N PRO A 4 -7.16 11.19 -0.28
CA PRO A 4 -5.94 11.60 0.42
C PRO A 4 -5.73 10.78 1.71
N GLY A 5 -4.52 10.28 1.91
CA GLY A 5 -4.14 9.42 3.03
C GLY A 5 -4.46 7.93 2.84
N GLU A 6 -5.28 7.55 1.87
CA GLU A 6 -5.52 6.14 1.55
C GLU A 6 -4.34 5.53 0.79
N SER A 7 -4.17 4.22 0.98
CA SER A 7 -3.17 3.42 0.27
C SER A 7 -3.80 2.24 -0.44
N LEU A 8 -3.24 1.88 -1.58
CA LEU A 8 -3.58 0.68 -2.36
C LEU A 8 -2.38 -0.27 -2.33
N PHE A 9 -2.63 -1.54 -2.01
CA PHE A 9 -1.65 -2.61 -2.08
C PHE A 9 -1.97 -3.48 -3.30
N LEU A 10 -1.02 -3.57 -4.23
CA LEU A 10 -1.12 -4.36 -5.46
C LEU A 10 -0.02 -5.42 -5.44
N HIS A 11 -0.34 -6.61 -5.92
CA HIS A 11 0.61 -7.71 -5.99
C HIS A 11 0.33 -8.60 -7.20
N THR A 12 1.34 -9.38 -7.59
CA THR A 12 1.14 -10.57 -8.44
C THR A 12 0.61 -11.73 -7.61
N ASP A 13 0.02 -12.72 -8.28
CA ASP A 13 -0.43 -14.00 -7.72
C ASP A 13 0.69 -14.76 -6.99
N GLY A 14 1.95 -14.64 -7.45
CA GLY A 14 3.12 -15.23 -6.79
C GLY A 14 3.28 -14.89 -5.30
N VAL A 15 2.67 -13.81 -4.78
CA VAL A 15 2.60 -13.52 -3.33
C VAL A 15 1.63 -14.44 -2.60
N GLU A 16 0.46 -14.69 -3.17
CA GLU A 16 -0.57 -15.55 -2.59
C GLU A 16 -0.23 -17.03 -2.79
N ASP A 17 0.40 -17.37 -3.92
CA ASP A 17 0.85 -18.72 -4.25
C ASP A 17 2.16 -19.13 -3.58
N ALA A 18 2.85 -18.20 -2.91
CA ALA A 18 4.05 -18.50 -2.14
C ALA A 18 3.77 -19.51 -1.03
N ARG A 19 4.59 -20.56 -0.95
CA ARG A 19 4.44 -21.65 0.02
C ARG A 19 5.64 -21.78 0.96
N ASP A 20 5.36 -22.26 2.15
CA ASP A 20 6.39 -22.73 3.07
C ASP A 20 6.87 -24.15 2.71
N PRO A 21 7.88 -24.71 3.41
CA PRO A 21 8.35 -26.07 3.15
C PRO A 21 7.30 -27.17 3.39
N GLN A 22 6.20 -26.87 4.08
CA GLN A 22 5.07 -27.79 4.28
C GLN A 22 3.99 -27.61 3.22
N GLY A 23 4.19 -26.73 2.23
CA GLY A 23 3.26 -26.46 1.14
C GLY A 23 2.11 -25.51 1.49
N ARG A 24 2.14 -24.86 2.67
CA ARG A 24 1.09 -23.93 3.11
C ARG A 24 1.29 -22.56 2.47
N PHE A 25 0.21 -21.98 1.95
CA PHE A 25 0.21 -20.66 1.35
C PHE A 25 0.56 -19.55 2.35
N PHE A 26 1.14 -18.47 1.84
CA PHE A 26 1.42 -17.27 2.60
C PHE A 26 0.11 -16.56 2.99
N PRO A 27 -0.15 -16.31 4.29
CA PRO A 27 -1.41 -15.72 4.72
C PRO A 27 -1.40 -14.19 4.53
N LEU A 28 -1.43 -13.73 3.27
CA LEU A 28 -1.30 -12.31 2.92
C LEU A 28 -2.35 -11.41 3.62
N PRO A 29 -3.66 -11.72 3.63
CA PRO A 29 -4.65 -10.86 4.28
C PRO A 29 -4.42 -10.70 5.79
N ALA A 30 -4.13 -11.80 6.49
CA ALA A 30 -3.85 -11.78 7.93
C ALA A 30 -2.54 -11.01 8.22
N THR A 31 -1.52 -11.22 7.39
CA THR A 31 -0.26 -10.49 7.46
C THR A 31 -0.47 -8.98 7.31
N LEU A 32 -1.22 -8.55 6.28
CA LEU A 32 -1.51 -7.14 6.06
C LEU A 32 -2.28 -6.54 7.24
N ALA A 33 -3.32 -7.24 7.72
CA ALA A 33 -4.11 -6.80 8.86
C ALA A 33 -3.26 -6.61 10.12
N GLU A 34 -2.27 -7.47 10.36
CA GLU A 34 -1.31 -7.32 11.46
C GLU A 34 -0.37 -6.13 11.27
N VAL A 35 0.20 -5.99 10.08
CA VAL A 35 1.20 -4.96 9.79
C VAL A 35 0.59 -3.56 9.93
N VAL A 36 -0.63 -3.34 9.43
CA VAL A 36 -1.27 -2.02 9.48
C VAL A 36 -1.79 -1.62 10.86
N ARG A 37 -1.80 -2.53 11.85
CA ARG A 37 -2.13 -2.18 13.25
C ARG A 37 -0.99 -1.47 13.96
N THR A 38 0.24 -1.57 13.47
CA THR A 38 1.42 -0.96 14.09
C THR A 38 1.65 0.42 13.51
N GLN A 39 1.53 1.47 14.33
CA GLN A 39 1.71 2.86 13.90
C GLN A 39 3.14 3.36 14.14
N PRO A 40 3.68 4.28 13.29
CA PRO A 40 3.02 4.85 12.11
C PRO A 40 3.06 3.92 10.89
N VAL A 41 1.95 3.85 10.16
CA VAL A 41 1.84 3.11 8.89
C VAL A 41 2.30 3.99 7.72
N SER A 42 3.34 3.53 7.02
CA SER A 42 3.83 4.08 5.75
C SER A 42 3.94 3.00 4.68
N PRO A 43 3.91 3.35 3.38
CA PRO A 43 4.13 2.38 2.32
C PRO A 43 5.44 1.60 2.48
N GLN A 44 6.54 2.26 2.87
CA GLN A 44 7.81 1.58 3.05
C GLN A 44 7.80 0.60 4.22
N THR A 45 7.15 0.95 5.33
CA THR A 45 7.06 0.07 6.51
C THR A 45 6.19 -1.15 6.21
N VAL A 46 5.06 -0.98 5.51
CA VAL A 46 4.21 -2.08 5.08
C VAL A 46 4.95 -3.00 4.12
N LEU A 47 5.59 -2.43 3.08
CA LEU A 47 6.35 -3.21 2.10
C LEU A 47 7.45 -4.03 2.78
N ARG A 48 8.26 -3.40 3.63
CA ARG A 48 9.34 -4.11 4.35
C ARG A 48 8.81 -5.22 5.24
N ALA A 49 7.73 -4.97 5.99
CA ALA A 49 7.19 -5.96 6.92
C ALA A 49 6.60 -7.17 6.17
N VAL A 50 5.80 -6.92 5.12
CA VAL A 50 5.21 -7.99 4.29
C VAL A 50 6.29 -8.79 3.59
N PHE A 51 7.26 -8.13 2.94
CA PHE A 51 8.33 -8.82 2.22
C PHE A 51 9.23 -9.63 3.16
N THR A 52 9.52 -9.11 4.36
CA THR A 52 10.28 -9.86 5.38
C THR A 52 9.52 -11.12 5.82
N ARG A 53 8.21 -11.02 6.05
CA ARG A 53 7.38 -12.17 6.44
C ARG A 53 7.24 -13.18 5.31
N LEU A 54 7.08 -12.72 4.07
CA LEU A 54 7.04 -13.58 2.88
C LEU A 54 8.34 -14.37 2.74
N LEU A 55 9.49 -13.70 2.79
CA LEU A 55 10.79 -14.39 2.70
C LEU A 55 10.98 -15.37 3.85
N ARG A 56 10.59 -15.02 5.08
CA ARG A 56 10.65 -15.97 6.21
C ARG A 56 9.75 -17.18 5.99
N HIS A 57 8.54 -16.97 5.47
CA HIS A 57 7.56 -18.02 5.18
C HIS A 57 8.09 -19.01 4.13
N THR A 58 8.72 -18.50 3.06
CA THR A 58 9.24 -19.33 1.96
C THR A 58 10.65 -19.89 2.20
N GLY A 59 11.27 -19.64 3.36
CA GLY A 59 12.67 -20.00 3.59
C GLY A 59 13.66 -19.19 2.74
N GLY A 60 13.25 -18.00 2.29
CA GLY A 60 14.05 -17.02 1.56
C GLY A 60 13.94 -17.11 0.05
N ARG A 61 13.17 -18.06 -0.48
CA ARG A 61 13.06 -18.31 -1.92
C ARG A 61 11.61 -18.59 -2.32
N PRO A 62 10.85 -17.57 -2.73
CA PRO A 62 9.57 -17.78 -3.40
C PRO A 62 9.76 -18.71 -4.61
N ALA A 63 8.77 -19.58 -4.86
CA ALA A 63 8.81 -20.54 -5.96
C ALA A 63 8.45 -19.91 -7.32
N ASP A 64 7.85 -18.73 -7.29
CA ASP A 64 7.40 -17.96 -8.45
C ASP A 64 7.81 -16.48 -8.29
N ASP A 65 7.68 -15.71 -9.37
CA ASP A 65 7.99 -14.29 -9.39
C ASP A 65 7.03 -13.50 -8.50
N VAL A 66 7.61 -12.65 -7.65
CA VAL A 66 6.88 -11.79 -6.73
C VAL A 66 7.09 -10.33 -7.08
N ALA A 67 6.00 -9.62 -7.32
CA ALA A 67 5.99 -8.17 -7.35
C ALA A 67 4.94 -7.62 -6.38
N VAL A 68 5.31 -6.54 -5.67
CA VAL A 68 4.44 -5.80 -4.75
C VAL A 68 4.61 -4.32 -5.02
N LEU A 69 3.48 -3.60 -5.14
CA LEU A 69 3.43 -2.15 -5.26
C LEU A 69 2.48 -1.58 -4.22
N ILE A 70 2.92 -0.55 -3.50
CA ILE A 70 2.07 0.19 -2.57
C ILE A 70 2.00 1.64 -3.02
N LEU A 71 0.79 2.09 -3.34
CA LEU A 71 0.52 3.46 -3.78
C LEU A 71 -0.22 4.19 -2.67
N ARG A 72 0.31 5.32 -2.21
CA ARG A 72 -0.36 6.20 -1.24
C ARG A 72 -0.67 7.54 -1.88
N ASN A 73 -1.89 8.04 -1.66
CA ASN A 73 -2.26 9.36 -2.15
C ASN A 73 -1.94 10.43 -1.10
N ASP A 74 -0.72 10.96 -1.15
CA ASP A 74 -0.27 12.05 -0.27
C ASP A 74 -0.55 13.44 -0.83
N ARG A 75 -1.37 13.56 -1.89
CA ARG A 75 -1.75 14.86 -2.43
C ARG A 75 -2.59 15.61 -1.41
N SER A 76 -2.06 16.73 -0.92
CA SER A 76 -2.83 17.76 -0.25
C SER A 76 -3.91 18.25 -1.22
N ARG A 77 -5.18 18.25 -0.80
CA ARG A 77 -6.20 18.99 -1.56
C ARG A 77 -5.81 20.46 -1.53
N VAL A 78 -5.40 21.02 -2.66
CA VAL A 78 -5.31 22.48 -2.81
C VAL A 78 -6.74 23.01 -2.70
N PRO A 79 -7.05 23.94 -1.78
CA PRO A 79 -8.36 24.58 -1.74
C PRO A 79 -8.67 25.17 -3.12
N THR A 80 -9.88 24.94 -3.62
CA THR A 80 -10.34 25.55 -4.86
C THR A 80 -10.24 27.07 -4.70
N GLN A 81 -9.43 27.72 -5.54
CA GLN A 81 -9.30 29.18 -5.53
C GLN A 81 -10.67 29.75 -5.91
N GLN A 82 -11.45 30.20 -4.92
CA GLN A 82 -12.70 30.89 -5.17
C GLN A 82 -12.37 32.14 -5.97
N GLY A 83 -12.97 32.24 -7.17
CA GLY A 83 -12.71 33.33 -8.11
C GLY A 83 -12.89 34.67 -7.41
N CYS A 84 -11.85 35.51 -7.50
CA CYS A 84 -11.95 36.92 -7.15
C CYS A 84 -13.02 37.55 -8.05
N THR A 85 -14.22 37.77 -7.52
CA THR A 85 -15.21 38.63 -8.18
C THR A 85 -14.66 40.04 -8.10
N VAL A 86 -13.97 40.48 -9.15
CA VAL A 86 -13.60 41.88 -9.31
C VAL A 86 -14.90 42.65 -9.51
N ALA A 87 -15.35 43.33 -8.46
CA ALA A 87 -16.47 44.26 -8.54
C ALA A 87 -16.09 45.39 -9.51
N ARG A 88 -16.80 45.47 -10.64
CA ARG A 88 -16.72 46.59 -11.58
C ARG A 88 -17.06 47.89 -10.83
N HIS A 89 -16.09 48.80 -10.75
CA HIS A 89 -16.32 50.17 -10.34
C HIS A 89 -16.99 50.90 -11.51
N LEU A 90 -18.25 51.32 -11.34
CA LEU A 90 -18.88 52.32 -12.19
C LEU A 90 -18.66 53.67 -11.52
N GLY A 91 -17.93 54.54 -12.21
CA GLY A 91 -17.72 55.95 -11.91
C GLY A 91 -17.48 56.68 -13.22
#